data_AF-A0AAE1XEG5-F1
#
_entry.id   AF-A0AAE1XEG5-F1
#
_cell.length_a   1.000
_cell.length_b   1.000
_cell.length_c   1.000
_cell.angle_alpha   90.00
_cell.angle_beta   90.00
_cell.angle_gamma   90.00
#
_symmetry.space_group_name_H-M   'P 1'
#
loop_
_entity.id
_entity.type
_entity.pdbx_description
1 polymer ?
#
loop_
_entity_poly.entity_id
_entity_poly.type
_entity_poly.pdbx_seq_one_letter_code
_entity_poly.pdbx_strand_id
1 'polypeptide(L)'
;MSSHRVPIARLREETIDSFNFPLYYTFPEELKTVIERNGSYRIERMETLDNRGKHTLTNAKARALFYRAGFEGLLINHFGCEIIDEIFYRYTEKLEASPPF
;
A
#
# COMPACT_ATOMS: atom_id res chain seq x y z
N MET A 1 24.28 -22.52 -1.53
CA MET A 1 22.95 -23.14 -1.73
C MET A 1 22.12 -22.17 -2.56
N SER A 2 21.78 -22.56 -3.79
CA SER A 2 21.13 -21.69 -4.78
C SER A 2 19.68 -21.44 -4.38
N SER A 3 19.40 -20.24 -3.86
CA SER A 3 18.02 -19.78 -3.64
C SER A 3 17.38 -19.59 -5.01
N HIS A 4 16.46 -20.49 -5.34
CA HIS A 4 15.66 -20.41 -6.55
C HIS A 4 14.71 -19.22 -6.41
N ARG A 5 15.12 -18.04 -6.88
CA ARG A 5 14.23 -16.89 -7.00
C ARG A 5 13.11 -17.26 -7.98
N VAL A 6 11.88 -17.37 -7.50
CA VAL A 6 10.71 -17.46 -8.37
C VAL A 6 10.49 -16.05 -8.94
N PRO A 7 10.62 -15.84 -10.26
CA PRO A 7 10.42 -14.52 -10.83
C PRO A 7 8.94 -14.13 -10.71
N ILE A 8 8.63 -12.85 -10.46
CA ILE A 8 7.25 -12.32 -10.57
C ILE A 8 6.61 -12.65 -11.92
N ALA A 9 7.43 -12.80 -12.98
CA ALA A 9 6.99 -13.25 -14.30
C ALA A 9 6.34 -14.65 -14.32
N ARG A 10 6.29 -15.36 -13.19
CA ARG A 10 5.68 -16.67 -13.03
C ARG A 10 4.37 -16.65 -12.23
N LEU A 11 3.92 -15.47 -11.78
CA LEU A 11 2.57 -15.33 -11.21
C LEU A 11 1.52 -15.50 -12.30
N ARG A 12 0.47 -16.26 -11.99
CA ARG A 12 -0.71 -16.36 -12.86
C ARG A 12 -1.50 -15.06 -12.76
N GLU A 13 -1.99 -14.57 -13.90
CA GLU A 13 -2.82 -13.37 -13.98
C GLU A 13 -4.03 -13.45 -13.05
N GLU A 14 -4.71 -14.61 -13.01
CA GLU A 14 -5.83 -14.89 -12.08
C GLU A 14 -5.47 -14.68 -10.59
N THR A 15 -4.22 -14.94 -10.20
CA THR A 15 -3.76 -14.74 -8.82
C THR A 15 -3.56 -13.24 -8.52
N ILE A 16 -3.17 -12.46 -9.52
CA ILE A 16 -3.06 -11.01 -9.42
C ILE A 16 -4.46 -10.39 -9.36
N ASP A 17 -5.35 -10.81 -10.25
CA ASP A 17 -6.71 -10.27 -10.38
C ASP A 17 -7.59 -10.57 -9.15
N SER A 18 -7.33 -11.68 -8.46
CA SER A 18 -8.03 -12.02 -7.22
C SER A 18 -7.54 -11.24 -6.00
N PHE A 19 -6.37 -10.59 -6.06
CA PHE A 19 -5.84 -9.80 -4.96
C PHE A 19 -6.42 -8.39 -4.96
N ASN A 20 -6.94 -7.96 -3.80
CA ASN A 20 -7.32 -6.57 -3.56
C ASN A 20 -6.72 -6.11 -2.24
N PHE A 21 -6.23 -4.87 -2.19
CA PHE A 21 -5.85 -4.28 -0.91
C PHE A 21 -7.11 -4.01 -0.08
N PRO A 22 -7.14 -4.40 1.21
CA PRO A 22 -8.25 -4.13 2.11
C PRO A 22 -8.19 -2.68 2.63
N LEU A 23 -8.08 -1.72 1.70
CA LEU A 23 -7.90 -0.31 1.99
C LEU A 23 -9.02 0.49 1.36
N TYR A 24 -9.55 1.43 2.15
CA TYR A 24 -10.50 2.41 1.67
C TYR A 24 -10.04 3.81 2.10
N TYR A 25 -9.64 4.62 1.13
CA TYR A 25 -9.29 6.02 1.37
C TYR A 25 -10.54 6.88 1.17
N THR A 26 -11.22 7.18 2.27
CA THR A 26 -12.46 7.96 2.26
C THR A 26 -12.23 9.42 1.87
N PHE A 27 -13.24 10.02 1.26
CA PHE A 27 -13.37 11.47 1.19
C PHE A 27 -13.96 12.03 2.49
N PRO A 28 -13.63 13.26 2.91
CA PRO A 28 -14.21 13.88 4.10
C PRO A 28 -15.74 13.90 4.09
N GLU A 29 -16.35 14.16 2.94
CA GLU A 29 -17.80 14.22 2.75
C GLU A 29 -18.46 12.86 2.97
N GLU A 30 -17.82 11.79 2.50
CA GLU A 30 -18.28 10.43 2.69
C GLU A 30 -18.21 10.03 4.17
N LEU A 31 -17.07 10.29 4.82
CA LEU A 31 -16.89 10.02 6.24
C LEU A 31 -17.92 10.78 7.08
N LYS A 32 -18.14 12.06 6.76
CA LYS A 32 -19.17 12.90 7.40
C LYS A 32 -20.56 12.28 7.25
N THR A 33 -20.91 11.84 6.04
CA THR A 33 -22.21 11.20 5.76
C THR A 33 -22.42 9.94 6.61
N VAL A 34 -21.38 9.10 6.77
CA VAL A 34 -21.46 7.89 7.59
C VAL A 34 -21.66 8.22 9.07
N ILE A 35 -20.93 9.20 9.60
CA ILE A 35 -21.03 9.64 11.00
C ILE A 35 -22.43 10.21 11.29
N GLU A 36 -22.94 11.06 10.42
CA GLU A 36 -24.27 11.67 10.58
C GLU A 36 -25.39 10.63 10.52
N ARG A 37 -25.29 9.65 9.59
CA ARG A 37 -26.24 8.53 9.52
C ARG A 37 -26.24 7.64 10.77
N ASN A 38 -25.10 7.51 11.44
CA ASN A 38 -25.01 6.74 12.68
C ASN A 38 -25.80 7.39 13.83
N GLY A 39 -25.92 8.72 13.85
CA GLY A 39 -26.75 9.47 14.81
C GLY A 39 -26.27 9.47 16.27
N SER A 40 -25.21 8.72 16.61
CA SER A 40 -24.70 8.63 17.99
C SER A 40 -23.61 9.66 18.30
N TYR A 41 -23.13 10.38 17.28
CA TYR A 41 -22.05 11.35 17.41
C TYR A 41 -22.41 12.66 16.74
N ARG A 42 -21.91 13.77 17.32
CA ARG A 42 -21.93 15.10 16.71
C ARG A 42 -20.52 15.46 16.27
N ILE A 43 -20.39 15.94 15.04
CA ILE A 43 -19.11 16.40 14.50
C ILE A 43 -18.86 17.83 15.02
N GLU A 44 -17.93 17.97 15.96
CA GLU A 44 -17.49 19.29 16.45
C GLU A 44 -16.43 19.92 15.52
N ARG A 45 -15.56 19.10 14.92
CA ARG A 45 -14.49 19.55 14.00
C ARG A 45 -14.09 18.41 13.05
N MET A 46 -13.86 18.73 11.78
CA MET A 46 -13.30 17.82 10.78
C MET A 46 -12.38 18.62 9.85
N GLU A 47 -11.14 18.17 9.69
CA GLU A 47 -10.11 18.88 8.92
C GLU A 47 -9.19 17.90 8.20
N THR A 48 -8.73 18.31 7.02
CA THR A 48 -7.64 17.63 6.33
C THR A 48 -6.33 18.10 6.90
N LEU A 49 -5.58 17.18 7.51
CA LEU A 49 -4.24 17.48 8.01
C LEU A 49 -3.22 17.40 6.87
N ASP A 50 -2.29 18.35 6.85
CA ASP A 50 -1.07 18.23 6.06
C ASP A 50 -0.23 17.08 6.61
N ASN A 51 -0.29 15.93 5.93
CA ASN A 51 0.48 14.75 6.32
C ASN A 51 1.93 14.89 5.85
N ARG A 52 2.71 15.67 6.62
CA ARG A 52 4.15 15.85 6.41
C ARG A 52 4.93 14.54 6.36
N GLY A 53 4.40 13.46 6.94
CA GLY A 53 4.98 12.11 6.84
C GLY A 53 5.04 11.56 5.41
N LYS A 54 4.21 12.05 4.48
CA LYS A 54 4.34 11.74 3.04
C LYS A 54 5.56 12.41 2.40
N HIS A 55 5.98 13.55 2.94
CA HIS A 55 7.16 14.30 2.50
C HIS A 55 8.46 13.84 3.17
N THR A 56 8.39 13.05 4.25
CA THR A 56 9.58 12.48 4.91
C THR A 56 10.15 11.25 4.21
N LEU A 57 9.41 10.65 3.27
CA LEU A 57 9.90 9.53 2.44
C LEU A 57 10.61 10.10 1.21
N THR A 58 11.82 10.63 1.43
CA THR A 58 12.55 11.46 0.46
C THR A 58 13.17 10.69 -0.70
N ASN A 59 13.20 9.35 -0.66
CA ASN A 59 13.72 8.52 -1.73
C ASN A 59 12.89 7.24 -1.92
N ALA A 60 13.06 6.62 -3.09
CA ALA A 60 12.35 5.43 -3.50
C ALA A 60 12.50 4.27 -2.52
N LYS A 61 13.72 4.04 -2.00
CA LYS A 61 13.99 2.98 -1.02
C LYS A 61 13.23 3.19 0.30
N ALA A 62 13.24 4.40 0.84
CA ALA A 62 12.49 4.73 2.05
C ALA A 62 10.98 4.51 1.85
N ARG A 63 10.45 4.90 0.69
CA ARG A 63 9.05 4.70 0.33
C ARG A 63 8.71 3.21 0.15
N ALA A 64 9.56 2.44 -0.52
CA ALA A 64 9.37 1.00 -0.67
C ALA A 64 9.38 0.28 0.68
N LEU A 65 10.30 0.64 1.58
CA LEU A 65 10.36 0.08 2.94
C LEU A 65 9.12 0.42 3.77
N PHE A 66 8.61 1.66 3.67
CA PHE A 66 7.37 2.05 4.33
C PHE A 66 6.19 1.17 3.91
N TYR A 67 6.01 0.97 2.59
CA TYR A 67 4.96 0.10 2.08
C TYR A 67 5.21 -1.38 2.39
N ARG A 68 6.47 -1.82 2.42
CA ARG A 68 6.83 -3.18 2.86
C ARG A 68 6.41 -3.43 4.29
N ALA A 69 6.76 -2.54 5.21
CA ALA A 69 6.37 -2.64 6.61
C ALA A 69 4.84 -2.70 6.80
N GLY A 70 4.07 -1.98 5.98
CA GLY A 70 2.60 -1.99 6.05
C GLY A 70 1.93 -3.18 5.39
N PHE A 71 2.48 -3.72 4.30
CA PHE A 71 1.75 -4.66 3.43
C PHE A 71 2.40 -6.02 3.21
N GLU A 72 3.64 -6.25 3.67
CA GLU A 72 4.34 -7.52 3.47
C GLU A 72 3.54 -8.72 3.97
N GLY A 73 2.93 -8.64 5.17
CA GLY A 73 2.10 -9.72 5.70
C GLY A 73 0.90 -10.07 4.80
N LEU A 74 0.24 -9.05 4.23
CA LEU A 74 -0.89 -9.26 3.32
C LEU A 74 -0.44 -9.91 2.01
N LEU A 75 0.69 -9.45 1.47
CA LEU A 75 1.26 -9.97 0.23
C LEU A 75 1.75 -11.42 0.40
N ILE A 76 2.38 -11.74 1.54
CA ILE A 76 2.79 -13.12 1.88
C ILE A 76 1.58 -14.03 1.95
N ASN A 77 0.52 -13.59 2.63
CA ASN A 77 -0.68 -14.41 2.82
C ASN A 77 -1.35 -14.78 1.49
N HIS A 78 -1.31 -13.90 0.49
CA HIS A 78 -1.95 -14.14 -0.81
C HIS A 78 -1.02 -14.78 -1.84
N PHE A 79 0.24 -14.32 -1.93
CA PHE A 79 1.14 -14.69 -3.01
C PHE A 79 2.29 -15.64 -2.60
N GLY A 80 2.50 -15.88 -1.31
CA GLY A 80 3.64 -16.64 -0.78
C GLY A 80 4.85 -15.76 -0.45
N CYS A 81 5.75 -16.28 0.39
CA CYS A 81 6.92 -15.52 0.87
C CYS A 81 8.07 -15.48 -0.14
N GLU A 82 8.12 -16.43 -1.08
CA GLU A 82 9.23 -16.64 -2.00
C GLU A 82 9.44 -15.48 -2.99
N ILE A 83 8.41 -14.66 -3.19
CA ILE A 83 8.41 -13.60 -4.20
C ILE A 83 8.47 -12.18 -3.62
N ILE A 84 8.36 -12.03 -2.31
CA ILE A 84 8.16 -10.72 -1.66
C ILE A 84 9.37 -9.81 -1.86
N ASP A 85 10.57 -10.35 -1.74
CA ASP A 85 11.81 -9.61 -1.98
C ASP A 85 11.86 -9.08 -3.42
N GLU A 86 11.46 -9.89 -4.39
CA GLU A 86 11.39 -9.49 -5.80
C GLU A 86 10.30 -8.41 -6.02
N ILE A 87 9.15 -8.50 -5.33
CA ILE A 87 8.07 -7.50 -5.43
C ILE A 87 8.59 -6.14 -4.97
N PHE A 88 9.22 -6.08 -3.81
CA PHE A 88 9.71 -4.82 -3.28
C PHE A 88 10.95 -4.31 -4.01
N TYR A 89 11.78 -5.21 -4.57
CA TYR A 89 12.86 -4.82 -5.46
C TYR A 89 12.33 -4.09 -6.71
N ARG A 90 11.41 -4.71 -7.46
CA ARG A 90 10.82 -4.09 -8.66
C ARG A 90 9.99 -2.86 -8.34
N TYR A 91 9.30 -2.85 -7.21
CA TYR A 91 8.56 -1.68 -6.76
C TYR A 91 9.51 -0.50 -6.51
N THR A 92 10.68 -0.75 -5.91
CA THR A 92 11.72 0.27 -5.72
C THR A 92 12.23 0.81 -7.06
N GLU A 93 12.58 -0.07 -8.01
CA GLU A 93 13.03 0.35 -9.37
C GLU A 93 11.97 1.23 -10.07
N LYS A 94 10.69 0.86 -9.96
CA LYS A 94 9.59 1.66 -10.53
C LYS A 94 9.45 3.02 -9.86
N LEU A 95 9.65 3.10 -8.54
CA LEU A 95 9.64 4.36 -7.82
C LEU A 95 10.81 5.27 -8.22
N GLU A 96 12.00 4.70 -8.48
CA GLU A 96 13.17 5.45 -8.93
C GLU A 96 13.00 6.00 -10.35
N ALA A 97 12.33 5.25 -11.23
CA ALA A 97 12.03 5.68 -12.59
C ALA A 97 10.84 6.65 -12.71
N SER A 98 10.06 6.83 -11.64
CA SER A 98 8.89 7.73 -11.63
C SER A 98 9.31 9.18 -11.40
N PRO A 99 8.51 10.17 -11.85
CA PRO A 99 8.75 11.56 -11.50
C PRO A 99 8.87 11.75 -9.98
N PRO A 100 9.70 12.69 -9.51
CA PRO A 100 9.79 13.02 -8.09
C PRO A 100 8.41 13.35 -7.53
N PHE A 101 8.12 12.79 -6.36
CA PHE A 101 6.86 12.94 -5.63
C PHE A 101 6.83 14.21 -4.76
#